data_AF-A0A4Q2LHW6-F1
#
_entry.id   AF-A0A4Q2LHW6-F1
#
_cell.length_a   1.000
_cell.length_b   1.000
_cell.length_c   1.000
_cell.angle_alpha   90.00
_cell.angle_beta   90.00
_cell.angle_gamma   90.00
#
_symmetry.space_group_name_H-M   'P 1'
#
loop_
_entity.id
_entity.type
_entity.pdbx_description
1 polymer ?
#
loop_
_entity_poly.entity_id
_entity_poly.type
_entity_poly.pdbx_seq_one_letter_code
_entity_poly.pdbx_strand_id
1 'polypeptide(L)'
;MMGKDGQEDEQTKRMNEQQRKHNDLPDARDRERGDGDDEFYEPTAADFEDNEDEEDEDHSPSPGRTWIRKTVLSLTILALLGNVFAFWPMVYNLDTIQFLVKSRQLSANETIREYKRAVVQVGTDAGKGTGFHISGGYIITNDHVIEDKKFYSVKFPELDTTLPAALVVQNPAIDIAILKVEQPGDELPTLMLEEEQAWQPGAPVHIIGNPLYFSQIANEGTVLGMTPLNGWELPVMAIDAPIYKGNSGSPVLDAEGKVIAVVFATIELEQNNQTSKVGLAVPIEYLKDDLAKIGH
;
A
#
# COMPACT_ATOMS: atom_id res chain seq x y z
N MET A 1 -5.39 -3.19 69.67
CA MET A 1 -5.84 -3.65 68.33
C MET A 1 -5.82 -2.41 67.45
N MET A 2 -4.71 -2.00 66.82
CA MET A 2 -4.03 -2.61 65.65
C MET A 2 -5.05 -3.09 64.61
N GLY A 3 -5.10 -2.65 63.36
CA GLY A 3 -4.27 -1.73 62.56
C GLY A 3 -4.39 -2.16 61.08
N LYS A 4 -4.61 -1.24 60.13
CA LYS A 4 -4.39 -1.41 58.68
C LYS A 4 -4.39 -0.04 57.97
N ASP A 5 -3.38 0.79 58.29
CA ASP A 5 -2.90 1.89 57.43
C ASP A 5 -1.40 1.65 57.30
N GLY A 6 -0.90 1.27 56.13
CA GLY A 6 0.52 0.95 55.98
C GLY A 6 0.91 0.11 54.76
N GLN A 7 0.39 0.43 53.57
CA GLN A 7 0.90 -0.17 52.33
C GLN A 7 1.30 0.84 51.23
N GLU A 8 1.23 2.16 51.48
CA GLU A 8 1.69 3.17 50.49
C GLU A 8 3.07 3.79 50.80
N ASP A 9 3.68 3.49 51.95
CA ASP A 9 4.93 4.15 52.39
C ASP A 9 6.24 3.39 52.09
N GLU A 10 6.19 2.19 51.51
CA GLU A 10 7.39 1.36 51.30
C GLU A 10 7.96 1.37 49.87
N GLN A 11 7.18 1.76 48.86
CA GLN A 11 7.68 1.88 47.48
C GLN A 11 8.35 3.23 47.22
N THR A 12 7.85 4.31 47.81
CA THR A 12 8.43 5.66 47.70
C THR A 12 9.78 5.77 48.43
N LYS A 13 10.01 4.92 49.43
CA LYS A 13 11.27 4.86 50.19
C LYS A 13 12.40 4.12 49.46
N ARG A 14 12.08 3.18 48.55
CA ARG A 14 13.07 2.42 47.77
C ARG A 14 13.58 3.17 46.53
N MET A 15 12.82 4.13 46.00
CA MET A 15 13.26 4.99 44.88
C MET A 15 14.26 6.07 45.28
N ASN A 16 14.23 6.56 46.54
CA ASN A 16 15.12 7.64 46.99
C ASN A 16 16.47 7.16 47.57
N GLU A 17 16.66 5.86 47.76
CA GLU A 17 17.90 5.28 48.28
C GLU A 17 18.88 4.84 47.17
N GLN A 18 18.38 4.61 45.95
CA GLN A 18 19.21 4.32 44.76
C GLN A 18 19.81 5.59 44.12
N GLN A 19 19.27 6.77 44.42
CA GLN A 19 19.75 8.05 43.88
C GLN A 19 20.77 8.78 44.76
N ARG A 20 21.16 8.21 45.91
CA ARG A 20 22.14 8.79 46.86
C ARG A 20 23.48 8.05 46.95
N LYS A 21 23.74 7.04 46.11
CA LYS A 21 24.98 6.23 46.14
C LYS A 21 25.91 6.44 44.95
N HIS A 22 25.89 7.62 44.33
CA HIS A 22 26.77 7.89 43.19
C HIS A 22 27.36 9.31 43.16
N ASN A 23 27.67 9.87 44.33
CA ASN A 23 28.56 10.99 44.48
C ASN A 23 29.25 10.82 45.83
N ASP A 24 30.54 10.50 45.81
CA ASP A 24 31.57 10.85 46.80
C ASP A 24 32.80 9.96 46.58
N LEU A 25 33.75 10.47 45.79
CA LEU A 25 35.11 9.93 45.68
C LEU A 25 35.96 10.37 46.88
N PRO A 26 36.82 9.49 47.43
CA PRO A 26 38.01 9.91 48.15
C PRO A 26 39.30 9.65 47.36
N ASP A 27 40.20 10.62 47.49
CA ASP A 27 41.51 10.80 46.86
C ASP A 27 42.61 9.85 47.40
N ALA A 28 43.67 9.75 46.62
CA ALA A 28 44.77 8.79 46.62
C ALA A 28 45.69 8.81 47.87
N ARG A 29 46.21 7.63 48.22
CA ARG A 29 47.65 7.30 48.25
C ARG A 29 47.95 5.87 48.74
N ASP A 30 48.92 5.26 48.05
CA ASP A 30 49.82 4.17 48.46
C ASP A 30 49.26 2.74 48.67
N ARG A 31 49.52 1.87 47.69
CA ARG A 31 50.45 0.72 47.84
C ARG A 31 50.67 -0.01 46.51
N GLU A 32 51.94 -0.30 46.24
CA GLU A 32 52.52 -0.85 45.03
C GLU A 32 52.19 -2.33 44.74
N ARG A 33 52.40 -2.66 43.45
CA ARG A 33 53.03 -3.88 42.91
C ARG A 33 52.10 -5.02 42.44
N GLY A 34 52.09 -5.20 41.12
CA GLY A 34 51.60 -6.40 40.43
C GLY A 34 51.62 -6.18 38.93
N ASP A 35 52.64 -6.74 38.26
CA ASP A 35 52.83 -6.78 36.81
C ASP A 35 51.59 -7.35 36.09
N GLY A 36 51.27 -6.81 34.91
CA GLY A 36 50.43 -7.50 33.94
C GLY A 36 49.59 -6.62 33.02
N ASP A 37 50.07 -6.47 31.80
CA ASP A 37 49.33 -6.57 30.54
C ASP A 37 48.32 -5.47 30.11
N ASP A 38 48.56 -4.98 28.88
CA ASP A 38 47.58 -4.52 27.90
C ASP A 38 47.12 -3.05 27.94
N GLU A 39 48.03 -2.14 27.56
CA GLU A 39 47.70 -0.79 27.11
C GLU A 39 47.19 -0.81 25.65
N PHE A 40 45.95 -0.32 25.47
CA PHE A 40 45.23 -0.21 24.21
C PHE A 40 45.89 0.82 23.28
N TYR A 41 46.54 0.36 22.22
CA TYR A 41 47.17 1.21 21.18
C TYR A 41 46.13 1.60 20.12
N GLU A 42 45.80 2.90 20.01
CA GLU A 42 45.04 3.46 18.89
C GLU A 42 46.01 3.96 17.81
N PRO A 43 45.98 3.41 16.57
CA PRO A 43 46.86 3.86 15.51
C PRO A 43 46.45 5.26 15.02
N THR A 44 47.42 6.13 14.81
CA THR A 44 47.21 7.48 14.25
C THR A 44 47.50 7.48 12.75
N ALA A 45 46.98 8.48 12.03
CA ALA A 45 47.15 8.59 10.58
C ALA A 45 48.63 8.75 10.11
N ALA A 46 49.57 8.98 11.02
CA ALA A 46 51.00 9.00 10.77
C ALA A 46 51.66 7.61 10.80
N ASP A 47 50.97 6.57 11.29
CA ASP A 47 51.45 5.18 11.28
C ASP A 47 51.22 4.49 9.92
N PHE A 48 50.63 5.20 8.95
CA PHE A 48 50.40 4.76 7.57
C PHE A 48 51.29 5.48 6.55
N GLU A 49 52.21 6.36 6.99
CA GLU A 49 53.14 7.06 6.11
C GLU A 49 54.58 6.58 6.38
N ASP A 50 55.20 6.04 5.33
CA ASP A 50 56.60 5.59 5.18
C ASP A 50 57.06 4.34 5.97
N ASN A 51 57.09 3.20 5.27
CA ASN A 51 58.33 2.63 4.73
C ASN A 51 58.04 1.27 4.08
N GLU A 52 58.33 1.15 2.78
CA GLU A 52 59.14 0.05 2.21
C GLU A 52 59.32 0.33 0.71
N ASP A 53 60.16 1.34 0.46
CA ASP A 53 61.02 1.33 -0.73
C ASP A 53 61.99 0.15 -0.57
N GLU A 54 61.71 -0.98 -1.19
CA GLU A 54 62.76 -1.91 -1.62
C GLU A 54 62.78 -1.96 -3.14
N GLU A 55 63.92 -1.50 -3.68
CA GLU A 55 64.27 -1.44 -5.09
C GLU A 55 64.18 -2.83 -5.73
N ASP A 56 63.49 -2.95 -6.88
CA ASP A 56 63.86 -3.89 -7.94
C ASP A 56 63.26 -3.46 -9.29
N GLU A 57 64.16 -2.96 -10.14
CA GLU A 57 64.26 -3.09 -11.60
C GLU A 57 63.11 -2.67 -12.55
N ASP A 58 63.50 -1.85 -13.53
CA ASP A 58 62.80 -1.37 -14.72
C ASP A 58 61.92 -2.42 -15.43
N HIS A 59 60.60 -2.23 -15.38
CA HIS A 59 59.67 -2.77 -16.37
C HIS A 59 58.58 -1.76 -16.77
N SER A 60 58.78 -1.12 -17.92
CA SER A 60 57.71 -0.52 -18.74
C SER A 60 56.44 -1.39 -18.79
N PRO A 61 55.21 -0.82 -18.76
CA PRO A 61 53.99 -1.63 -18.66
C PRO A 61 53.78 -2.44 -19.94
N SER A 62 53.82 -3.77 -19.81
CA SER A 62 53.59 -4.68 -20.93
C SER A 62 52.14 -4.61 -21.44
N PRO A 63 51.90 -4.63 -22.77
CA PRO A 63 50.57 -4.44 -23.34
C PRO A 63 49.58 -5.58 -23.05
N GLY A 64 50.05 -6.71 -22.49
CA GLY A 64 49.25 -7.93 -22.29
C GLY A 64 48.37 -7.94 -21.04
N ARG A 65 48.61 -7.08 -20.05
CA ARG A 65 47.93 -7.13 -18.74
C ARG A 65 46.64 -6.31 -18.66
N THR A 66 46.43 -5.41 -19.62
CA THR A 66 45.20 -4.60 -19.74
C THR A 66 44.02 -5.43 -20.27
N TRP A 67 44.27 -6.40 -21.14
CA TRP A 67 43.23 -7.28 -21.67
C TRP A 67 42.67 -8.19 -20.57
N ILE A 68 43.51 -8.76 -19.71
CA ILE A 68 43.05 -9.57 -18.57
C ILE A 68 42.19 -8.73 -17.62
N ARG A 69 42.62 -7.50 -17.27
CA ARG A 69 41.82 -6.58 -16.43
C ARG A 69 40.48 -6.21 -17.09
N LYS A 70 40.47 -5.95 -18.40
CA LYS A 70 39.24 -5.67 -19.17
C LYS A 70 38.30 -6.88 -19.22
N THR A 71 38.84 -8.09 -19.38
CA THR A 71 38.06 -9.33 -19.41
C THR A 71 37.46 -9.64 -18.04
N VAL A 72 38.25 -9.50 -16.96
CA VAL A 72 37.75 -9.67 -15.59
C VAL A 72 36.68 -8.63 -15.28
N LEU A 73 36.91 -7.35 -15.60
CA LEU A 73 35.89 -6.30 -15.42
C LEU A 73 34.62 -6.59 -16.22
N SER A 74 34.76 -7.03 -17.47
CA SER A 74 33.62 -7.38 -18.33
C SER A 74 32.84 -8.58 -17.78
N LEU A 75 33.52 -9.59 -17.25
CA LEU A 75 32.90 -10.74 -16.58
C LEU A 75 32.19 -10.33 -15.28
N THR A 76 32.77 -9.41 -14.50
CA THR A 76 32.13 -8.89 -13.30
C THR A 76 30.88 -8.08 -13.65
N ILE A 77 30.94 -7.22 -14.67
CA ILE A 77 29.78 -6.48 -15.18
C ILE A 77 28.72 -7.46 -15.68
N LEU A 78 29.11 -8.50 -16.42
CA LEU A 78 28.18 -9.52 -16.91
C LEU A 78 27.55 -10.31 -15.77
N ALA A 79 28.30 -10.64 -14.72
CA ALA A 79 27.79 -11.32 -13.53
C ALA A 79 26.82 -10.42 -12.74
N LEU A 80 27.13 -9.13 -12.59
CA LEU A 80 26.23 -8.16 -11.96
C LEU A 80 24.96 -7.95 -12.79
N LEU A 81 25.07 -7.83 -14.12
CA LEU A 81 23.93 -7.77 -15.04
C LEU A 81 23.11 -9.06 -15.01
N GLY A 82 23.76 -10.22 -14.93
CA GLY A 82 23.09 -11.50 -14.77
C GLY A 82 22.33 -11.60 -13.46
N ASN A 83 22.90 -11.05 -12.37
CA ASN A 83 22.23 -10.98 -11.08
C ASN A 83 21.00 -10.06 -11.15
N VAL A 84 21.13 -8.87 -11.74
CA VAL A 84 20.01 -7.96 -12.00
C VAL A 84 18.94 -8.64 -12.86
N PHE A 85 19.34 -9.36 -13.91
CA PHE A 85 18.43 -10.06 -14.82
C PHE A 85 17.74 -11.27 -14.16
N ALA A 86 18.40 -11.96 -13.24
CA ALA A 86 17.82 -13.06 -12.46
C ALA A 86 16.82 -12.56 -11.39
N PHE A 87 17.09 -11.39 -10.79
CA PHE A 87 16.19 -10.75 -9.85
C PHE A 87 15.07 -9.93 -10.53
N TRP A 88 15.23 -9.54 -11.80
CA TRP A 88 14.27 -8.71 -12.54
C TRP A 88 12.83 -9.27 -12.59
N PRO A 89 12.63 -10.58 -12.88
CA PRO A 89 11.28 -11.17 -12.91
C PRO A 89 10.66 -11.30 -11.52
N MET A 90 11.47 -11.31 -10.46
CA MET A 90 10.99 -11.38 -9.07
C MET A 90 10.48 -10.02 -8.58
N VAL A 91 11.02 -8.92 -9.10
CA VAL A 91 10.61 -7.56 -8.76
C VAL A 91 9.36 -7.13 -9.54
N TYR A 92 9.17 -7.62 -10.77
CA TYR A 92 8.02 -7.28 -11.62
C TYR A 92 7.26 -8.53 -12.08
N ASN A 93 6.08 -8.74 -11.50
CA ASN A 93 5.15 -9.78 -11.96
C ASN A 93 4.67 -9.44 -13.39
N LEU A 94 4.80 -10.38 -14.33
CA LEU A 94 4.36 -10.23 -15.71
C LEU A 94 2.88 -9.88 -15.83
N ASP A 95 2.03 -10.40 -14.94
CA ASP A 95 0.60 -10.12 -14.90
C ASP A 95 0.34 -8.64 -14.62
N THR A 96 1.11 -8.03 -13.72
CA THR A 96 1.04 -6.59 -13.42
C THR A 96 1.41 -5.74 -14.64
N ILE A 97 2.41 -6.15 -15.43
CA ILE A 97 2.78 -5.42 -16.64
C ILE A 97 1.65 -5.49 -17.66
N GLN A 98 1.08 -6.68 -17.88
CA GLN A 98 -0.04 -6.85 -18.82
C GLN A 98 -1.26 -6.03 -18.40
N PHE A 99 -1.56 -6.03 -17.11
CA PHE A 99 -2.59 -5.20 -16.49
C PHE A 99 -2.39 -3.70 -16.77
N LEU A 100 -1.17 -3.18 -16.57
CA LEU A 100 -0.85 -1.78 -16.87
C LEU A 100 -0.95 -1.45 -18.37
N VAL A 101 -0.54 -2.37 -19.24
CA VAL A 101 -0.67 -2.22 -20.70
C VAL A 101 -2.14 -2.20 -21.12
N LYS A 102 -2.98 -3.09 -20.56
CA LYS A 102 -4.42 -3.12 -20.81
C LYS A 102 -5.08 -1.81 -20.38
N SER A 103 -4.73 -1.30 -19.19
CA SER A 103 -5.20 0.02 -18.74
C SER A 103 -4.85 1.13 -19.73
N ARG A 104 -3.64 1.14 -20.27
CA ARG A 104 -3.24 2.12 -21.29
C ARG A 104 -4.06 2.01 -22.56
N GLN A 105 -4.37 0.80 -23.02
CA GLN A 105 -5.23 0.56 -24.19
C GLN A 105 -6.66 1.05 -23.94
N LEU A 106 -7.27 0.67 -22.81
CA LEU A 106 -8.62 1.11 -22.44
C LEU A 106 -8.69 2.64 -22.30
N SER A 107 -7.63 3.26 -21.78
CA SER A 107 -7.52 4.72 -21.67
C SER A 107 -7.40 5.45 -23.02
N ALA A 108 -7.19 4.74 -24.13
CA ALA A 108 -7.26 5.35 -25.45
C ALA A 108 -8.72 5.70 -25.83
N ASN A 109 -9.70 5.04 -25.19
CA ASN A 109 -11.11 5.36 -25.33
C ASN A 109 -11.44 6.63 -24.52
N GLU A 110 -12.03 7.63 -25.18
CA GLU A 110 -12.44 8.90 -24.57
C GLU A 110 -13.46 8.70 -23.44
N THR A 111 -14.41 7.80 -23.63
CA THR A 111 -15.45 7.49 -22.64
C THR A 111 -14.86 6.91 -21.35
N ILE A 112 -13.89 6.00 -21.46
CA ILE A 112 -13.18 5.46 -20.28
C ILE A 112 -12.38 6.55 -19.58
N ARG A 113 -11.76 7.47 -20.33
CA ARG A 113 -11.06 8.61 -19.73
C ARG A 113 -12.02 9.49 -18.94
N GLU A 114 -13.23 9.71 -19.42
CA GLU A 114 -14.24 10.49 -18.71
C GLU A 114 -14.62 9.81 -17.40
N TYR A 115 -14.94 8.51 -17.41
CA TYR A 115 -15.26 7.76 -16.18
C TYR A 115 -14.13 7.78 -15.16
N LYS A 116 -12.87 7.72 -15.63
CA LYS A 116 -11.70 7.79 -14.76
C LYS A 116 -11.62 9.09 -13.95
N ARG A 117 -12.22 10.19 -14.40
CA ARG A 117 -12.18 11.49 -13.71
C ARG A 117 -12.97 11.44 -12.41
N ALA A 118 -14.07 10.68 -12.39
CA ALA A 118 -14.95 10.51 -11.23
C ALA A 118 -14.46 9.44 -10.23
N VAL A 119 -13.48 8.62 -10.60
CA VAL A 119 -12.88 7.63 -9.70
C VAL A 119 -11.75 8.25 -8.91
N VAL A 120 -11.87 8.19 -7.59
CA VAL A 120 -11.03 8.92 -6.64
C VAL A 120 -10.18 7.98 -5.80
N GLN A 121 -9.08 8.50 -5.27
CA GLN A 121 -8.34 7.84 -4.20
C GLN A 121 -8.96 8.26 -2.86
N VAL A 122 -9.37 7.28 -2.06
CA VAL A 122 -9.81 7.49 -0.67
C VAL A 122 -8.61 7.24 0.23
N GLY A 123 -8.24 8.22 1.05
CA GLY A 123 -7.11 8.14 1.98
C GLY A 123 -7.56 8.29 3.42
N THR A 124 -6.96 7.49 4.31
CA THR A 124 -7.18 7.53 5.76
C THR A 124 -5.85 7.67 6.50
N ASP A 125 -5.90 7.77 7.82
CA ASP A 125 -4.70 7.84 8.67
C ASP A 125 -3.84 6.56 8.67
N ALA A 126 -4.39 5.43 8.20
CA ALA A 126 -3.68 4.15 8.19
C ALA A 126 -3.59 3.48 6.81
N GLY A 127 -4.18 4.07 5.76
CA GLY A 127 -4.23 3.41 4.46
C GLY A 127 -4.89 4.21 3.36
N LYS A 128 -5.06 3.55 2.21
CA LYS A 128 -5.70 4.10 1.02
C LYS A 128 -6.52 3.02 0.32
N GLY A 129 -7.60 3.44 -0.33
CA GLY A 129 -8.45 2.63 -1.17
C GLY A 129 -8.95 3.42 -2.38
N THR A 130 -9.95 2.88 -3.06
CA THR A 130 -10.65 3.56 -4.15
C THR A 130 -12.04 3.98 -3.68
N GLY A 131 -12.56 5.06 -4.27
CA GLY A 131 -13.98 5.36 -4.25
C GLY A 131 -14.36 5.99 -5.58
N PHE A 132 -15.62 6.36 -5.73
CA PHE A 132 -16.08 7.11 -6.89
C PHE A 132 -17.13 8.13 -6.51
N HIS A 133 -17.09 9.26 -7.21
CA HIS A 133 -18.03 10.34 -7.02
C HIS A 133 -19.30 10.10 -7.83
N ILE A 134 -20.44 10.16 -7.15
CA ILE A 134 -21.75 10.27 -7.78
C ILE A 134 -22.08 11.75 -7.94
N SER A 135 -23.17 12.27 -7.37
CA SER A 135 -23.50 13.70 -7.37
C SER A 135 -23.24 14.35 -5.99
N GLY A 136 -23.30 15.69 -5.94
CA GLY A 136 -23.36 16.43 -4.66
C GLY A 136 -22.10 16.38 -3.79
N GLY A 137 -20.99 15.82 -4.27
CA GLY A 137 -19.79 15.58 -3.48
C GLY A 137 -19.83 14.27 -2.69
N TYR A 138 -20.77 13.37 -2.98
CA TYR A 138 -20.86 12.07 -2.33
C TYR A 138 -19.95 11.04 -2.99
N ILE A 139 -19.15 10.36 -2.18
CA ILE A 139 -18.18 9.35 -2.61
C ILE A 139 -18.59 8.01 -2.04
N ILE A 140 -18.83 7.03 -2.92
CA ILE A 140 -19.07 5.65 -2.50
C ILE A 140 -17.73 4.92 -2.43
N THR A 141 -17.53 4.16 -1.35
CA THR A 141 -16.36 3.30 -1.11
C THR A 141 -16.77 2.11 -0.23
N ASN A 142 -15.81 1.27 0.17
CA ASN A 142 -16.08 0.19 1.13
C ASN A 142 -15.95 0.64 2.57
N ASP A 143 -16.68 -0.03 3.46
CA ASP A 143 -16.61 0.19 4.90
C ASP A 143 -15.21 -0.13 5.44
N HIS A 144 -14.61 -1.26 5.06
CA HIS A 144 -13.28 -1.66 5.55
C HIS A 144 -12.16 -0.70 5.13
N VAL A 145 -12.38 0.18 4.13
CA VAL A 145 -11.43 1.25 3.76
C VAL A 145 -11.40 2.34 4.82
N ILE A 146 -12.54 2.59 5.47
CA ILE A 146 -12.75 3.68 6.44
C ILE A 146 -12.92 3.20 7.89
N GLU A 147 -13.09 1.89 8.12
CA GLU A 147 -13.33 1.30 9.43
C GLU A 147 -12.18 1.58 10.42
N ASP A 148 -12.53 1.95 11.65
CA ASP A 148 -11.60 2.33 12.73
C ASP A 148 -10.65 3.48 12.39
N LYS A 149 -11.02 4.35 11.44
CA LYS A 149 -10.22 5.53 11.05
C LYS A 149 -10.85 6.81 11.57
N LYS A 150 -10.02 7.84 11.73
CA LYS A 150 -10.44 9.14 12.30
C LYS A 150 -10.51 10.26 11.29
N PHE A 151 -9.69 10.16 10.25
CA PHE A 151 -9.55 11.19 9.23
C PHE A 151 -9.74 10.58 7.86
N TYR A 152 -10.60 11.19 7.06
CA TYR A 152 -10.89 10.77 5.70
C TYR A 152 -10.53 11.90 4.74
N SER A 153 -10.02 11.50 3.59
CA SER A 153 -9.56 12.40 2.56
C SER A 153 -9.82 11.79 1.20
N VAL A 154 -10.09 12.63 0.21
CA VAL A 154 -10.43 12.22 -1.14
C VAL A 154 -9.58 13.01 -2.11
N LYS A 155 -8.86 12.30 -2.98
CA LYS A 155 -8.09 12.92 -4.07
C LYS A 155 -8.73 12.57 -5.39
N PHE A 156 -9.26 13.60 -6.06
CA PHE A 156 -9.67 13.50 -7.45
C PHE A 156 -8.43 13.51 -8.36
N PRO A 157 -8.48 12.83 -9.51
CA PRO A 157 -7.34 12.78 -10.42
C PRO A 157 -6.90 14.13 -10.98
N GLU A 158 -7.86 15.03 -11.20
CA GLU A 158 -7.62 16.35 -11.81
C GLU A 158 -7.31 17.43 -10.79
N LEU A 159 -7.46 17.12 -9.50
CA LEU A 159 -7.15 18.05 -8.43
C LEU A 159 -5.73 17.80 -7.94
N ASP A 160 -4.95 18.88 -7.89
CA ASP A 160 -3.63 18.87 -7.25
C ASP A 160 -3.74 18.74 -5.73
N THR A 161 -4.90 19.06 -5.17
CA THR A 161 -5.19 19.03 -3.74
C THR A 161 -5.99 17.79 -3.34
N THR A 162 -5.87 17.43 -2.07
CA THR A 162 -6.73 16.41 -1.44
C THR A 162 -7.80 17.13 -0.64
N LEU A 163 -9.04 16.69 -0.79
CA LEU A 163 -10.19 17.26 -0.09
C LEU A 163 -10.41 16.52 1.23
N PRO A 164 -10.62 17.22 2.36
CA PRO A 164 -11.10 16.57 3.57
C PRO A 164 -12.50 16.00 3.34
N ALA A 165 -12.77 14.84 3.92
CA ALA A 165 -14.05 14.17 3.77
C ALA A 165 -14.69 13.83 5.12
N ALA A 166 -16.02 13.88 5.17
CA ALA A 166 -16.82 13.46 6.31
C ALA A 166 -17.52 12.13 6.01
N LEU A 167 -17.60 11.24 6.99
CA LEU A 167 -18.41 10.02 6.89
C LEU A 167 -19.89 10.37 7.07
N VAL A 168 -20.74 9.99 6.11
CA VAL A 168 -22.18 10.27 6.12
C VAL A 168 -22.99 9.00 6.32
N VAL A 169 -22.62 7.93 5.61
CA VAL A 169 -23.26 6.62 5.75
C VAL A 169 -22.18 5.56 5.95
N GLN A 170 -22.44 4.64 6.87
CA GLN A 170 -21.62 3.48 7.12
C GLN A 170 -22.54 2.26 7.22
N ASN A 171 -22.29 1.25 6.39
CA ASN A 171 -23.05 0.01 6.35
C ASN A 171 -22.10 -1.20 6.33
N PRO A 172 -21.66 -1.67 7.51
CA PRO A 172 -20.74 -2.80 7.63
C PRO A 172 -21.32 -4.13 7.12
N ALA A 173 -22.66 -4.28 7.13
CA ALA A 173 -23.31 -5.53 6.74
C ALA A 173 -23.10 -5.89 5.26
N ILE A 174 -22.91 -4.86 4.42
CA ILE A 174 -22.60 -5.02 3.00
C ILE A 174 -21.27 -4.35 2.61
N ASP A 175 -20.42 -4.03 3.59
CA ASP A 175 -19.11 -3.42 3.38
C ASP A 175 -19.16 -2.13 2.52
N ILE A 176 -20.10 -1.23 2.78
CA ILE A 176 -20.25 0.05 2.07
C ILE A 176 -20.12 1.24 3.03
N ALA A 177 -19.49 2.30 2.54
CA ALA A 177 -19.52 3.61 3.16
C ALA A 177 -19.74 4.72 2.13
N ILE A 178 -20.39 5.80 2.55
CA ILE A 178 -20.54 7.03 1.78
C ILE A 178 -19.87 8.18 2.52
N LEU A 179 -18.91 8.80 1.86
CA LEU A 179 -18.23 10.00 2.32
C LEU A 179 -18.79 11.25 1.62
N LYS A 180 -18.61 12.41 2.23
CA LYS A 180 -18.95 13.71 1.67
C LYS A 180 -17.72 14.61 1.62
N VAL A 181 -17.49 15.21 0.47
CA VAL A 181 -16.52 16.29 0.28
C VAL A 181 -17.22 17.61 -0.04
N GLU A 182 -16.58 18.71 0.32
CA GLU A 182 -16.96 20.03 -0.18
C GLU A 182 -16.53 20.17 -1.63
N GLN A 183 -17.44 20.62 -2.49
CA GLN A 183 -17.11 20.82 -3.90
C GLN A 183 -16.23 22.08 -4.04
N PRO A 184 -15.09 22.00 -4.75
CA PRO A 184 -14.44 23.21 -5.23
C PRO A 184 -15.39 23.94 -6.20
N GLY A 185 -15.14 25.21 -6.50
CA GLY A 185 -16.09 26.05 -7.26
C GLY A 185 -16.51 25.53 -8.64
N ASP A 186 -15.76 24.58 -9.23
CA ASP A 186 -16.14 23.84 -10.44
C ASP A 186 -16.81 22.50 -10.06
N GLU A 187 -17.80 22.08 -10.85
CA GLU A 187 -18.50 20.82 -10.62
C GLU A 187 -17.55 19.61 -10.79
N LEU A 188 -17.52 18.75 -9.77
CA LEU A 188 -16.69 17.56 -9.77
C LEU A 188 -17.25 16.49 -10.72
N PRO A 189 -16.40 15.76 -11.45
CA PRO A 189 -16.84 14.71 -12.39
C PRO A 189 -17.59 13.59 -11.66
N THR A 190 -18.65 13.07 -12.27
CA THR A 190 -19.61 12.15 -11.63
C THR A 190 -19.76 10.84 -12.42
N LEU A 191 -20.16 9.78 -11.73
CA LEU A 191 -20.69 8.55 -12.34
C LEU A 191 -22.18 8.42 -12.07
N MET A 192 -22.89 7.85 -13.04
CA MET A 192 -24.31 7.50 -12.89
C MET A 192 -24.45 6.09 -12.32
N LEU A 193 -25.45 5.89 -11.46
CA LEU A 193 -25.79 4.58 -10.92
C LEU A 193 -26.83 3.89 -11.80
N GLU A 194 -26.77 2.56 -11.90
CA GLU A 194 -27.81 1.75 -12.55
C GLU A 194 -28.71 1.09 -11.50
N GLU A 195 -29.84 1.73 -11.19
CA GLU A 195 -30.74 1.31 -10.11
C GLU A 195 -31.74 0.20 -10.50
N GLU A 196 -31.91 -0.10 -11.80
CA GLU A 196 -32.95 -1.02 -12.27
C GLU A 196 -32.45 -2.45 -12.57
N GLN A 197 -31.26 -2.82 -12.06
CA GLN A 197 -30.61 -4.13 -12.24
C GLN A 197 -30.54 -4.59 -13.72
N ALA A 198 -29.68 -3.96 -14.50
CA ALA A 198 -29.59 -4.19 -15.95
C ALA A 198 -28.54 -5.25 -16.39
N TRP A 199 -27.91 -5.98 -15.47
CA TRP A 199 -26.79 -6.88 -15.82
C TRP A 199 -27.19 -8.36 -15.85
N GLN A 200 -26.43 -9.15 -16.63
CA GLN A 200 -26.60 -10.60 -16.74
C GLN A 200 -25.24 -11.31 -16.71
N PRO A 201 -25.17 -12.59 -16.28
CA PRO A 201 -23.97 -13.39 -16.44
C PRO A 201 -23.47 -13.37 -17.90
N GLY A 202 -22.16 -13.19 -18.10
CA GLY A 202 -21.54 -13.01 -19.40
C GLY A 202 -21.47 -11.55 -19.88
N ALA A 203 -22.09 -10.59 -19.17
CA ALA A 203 -21.99 -9.18 -19.53
C ALA A 203 -20.56 -8.66 -19.34
N PRO A 204 -20.00 -7.91 -20.32
CA PRO A 204 -18.71 -7.26 -20.19
C PRO A 204 -18.82 -6.09 -19.20
N VAL A 205 -17.77 -5.89 -18.40
CA VAL A 205 -17.70 -4.81 -17.42
C VAL A 205 -16.34 -4.13 -17.44
N HIS A 206 -16.31 -2.86 -17.06
CA HIS A 206 -15.08 -2.13 -16.81
C HIS A 206 -14.93 -1.86 -15.32
N ILE A 207 -13.70 -1.95 -14.82
CA ILE A 207 -13.38 -1.70 -13.41
C ILE A 207 -12.29 -0.67 -13.36
N ILE A 208 -12.53 0.44 -12.67
CA ILE A 208 -11.57 1.54 -12.58
C ILE A 208 -11.17 1.71 -11.12
N GLY A 209 -9.87 1.78 -10.84
CA GLY A 209 -9.40 1.89 -9.46
C GLY A 209 -7.99 2.40 -9.30
N ASN A 210 -7.50 2.32 -8.06
CA ASN A 210 -6.14 2.71 -7.68
C ASN A 210 -5.35 1.52 -7.07
N PRO A 211 -5.18 0.41 -7.80
CA PRO A 211 -4.49 -0.78 -7.32
C PRO A 211 -2.97 -0.64 -7.33
N LEU A 212 -2.29 -1.38 -6.45
CA LEU A 212 -0.82 -1.54 -6.44
C LEU A 212 -0.05 -0.21 -6.44
N TYR A 213 -0.57 0.82 -5.75
CA TYR A 213 -0.02 2.18 -5.70
C TYR A 213 -0.11 2.98 -7.02
N PHE A 214 -0.62 2.40 -8.10
CA PHE A 214 -0.96 3.12 -9.31
C PHE A 214 -2.33 3.78 -9.17
N SER A 215 -2.52 4.92 -9.85
CA SER A 215 -3.80 5.62 -9.88
C SER A 215 -4.52 5.41 -11.21
N GLN A 216 -5.86 5.42 -11.17
CA GLN A 216 -6.73 5.37 -12.35
C GLN A 216 -6.43 4.22 -13.31
N ILE A 217 -6.25 3.01 -12.79
CA ILE A 217 -6.12 1.81 -13.61
C ILE A 217 -7.51 1.37 -14.05
N ALA A 218 -7.73 1.27 -15.37
CA ALA A 218 -8.92 0.66 -15.94
C ALA A 218 -8.62 -0.78 -16.33
N ASN A 219 -9.56 -1.66 -16.04
CA ASN A 219 -9.55 -3.06 -16.41
C ASN A 219 -10.88 -3.44 -17.04
N GLU A 220 -10.89 -4.58 -17.69
CA GLU A 220 -12.06 -5.19 -18.30
C GLU A 220 -12.25 -6.57 -17.67
N GLY A 221 -13.50 -6.98 -17.55
CA GLY A 221 -13.86 -8.28 -17.01
C GLY A 221 -15.23 -8.73 -17.49
N THR A 222 -15.71 -9.83 -16.94
CA THR A 222 -17.03 -10.38 -17.26
C THR A 222 -17.76 -10.77 -15.98
N VAL A 223 -19.06 -10.47 -15.92
CA VAL A 223 -19.90 -10.91 -14.80
C VAL A 223 -20.08 -12.43 -14.84
N LEU A 224 -19.76 -13.13 -13.76
CA LEU A 224 -19.97 -14.57 -13.64
C LEU A 224 -21.36 -14.91 -13.08
N GLY A 225 -21.95 -14.00 -12.30
CA GLY A 225 -23.26 -14.17 -11.67
C GLY A 225 -23.23 -13.83 -10.19
N MET A 226 -24.27 -14.22 -9.46
CA MET A 226 -24.34 -14.08 -8.02
C MET A 226 -23.71 -15.30 -7.33
N THR A 227 -22.93 -15.07 -6.28
CA THR A 227 -22.36 -16.12 -5.42
C THR A 227 -22.69 -15.85 -3.95
N PRO A 228 -23.10 -16.85 -3.16
CA PRO A 228 -23.20 -16.69 -1.71
C PRO A 228 -21.81 -16.45 -1.12
N LEU A 229 -21.76 -15.67 -0.04
CA LEU A 229 -20.54 -15.41 0.73
C LEU A 229 -20.80 -15.69 2.21
N ASN A 230 -19.90 -16.41 2.86
CA ASN A 230 -20.05 -16.74 4.27
C ASN A 230 -20.04 -15.46 5.13
N GLY A 231 -20.98 -15.34 6.06
CA GLY A 231 -21.16 -14.15 6.90
C GLY A 231 -21.97 -13.03 6.26
N TRP A 232 -22.45 -13.19 5.02
CA TRP A 232 -23.32 -12.24 4.34
C TRP A 232 -24.73 -12.81 4.18
N GLU A 233 -25.75 -11.98 4.38
CA GLU A 233 -27.15 -12.40 4.21
C GLU A 233 -27.55 -12.48 2.73
N LEU A 234 -27.00 -11.61 1.90
CA LEU A 234 -27.29 -11.52 0.48
C LEU A 234 -26.10 -12.04 -0.35
N PRO A 235 -26.36 -12.70 -1.50
CA PRO A 235 -25.29 -13.08 -2.41
C PRO A 235 -24.67 -11.84 -3.06
N VAL A 236 -23.40 -11.95 -3.44
CA VAL A 236 -22.63 -10.86 -4.07
C VAL A 236 -22.32 -11.17 -5.53
N MET A 237 -22.01 -10.15 -6.31
CA MET A 237 -21.63 -10.32 -7.71
C MET A 237 -20.20 -10.88 -7.80
N ALA A 238 -20.04 -11.97 -8.56
CA ALA A 238 -18.75 -12.52 -8.95
C ALA A 238 -18.33 -12.01 -10.34
N ILE A 239 -17.07 -11.62 -10.48
CA ILE A 239 -16.53 -11.03 -11.71
C ILE A 239 -15.20 -11.71 -12.04
N ASP A 240 -15.07 -12.14 -13.29
CA ASP A 240 -13.80 -12.57 -13.87
C ASP A 240 -13.04 -11.33 -14.35
N ALA A 241 -12.17 -10.81 -13.50
CA ALA A 241 -11.30 -9.67 -13.78
C ALA A 241 -10.05 -9.72 -12.88
N PRO A 242 -8.91 -9.17 -13.32
CA PRO A 242 -7.75 -8.98 -12.46
C PRO A 242 -8.05 -7.98 -11.33
N ILE A 243 -8.19 -8.48 -10.10
CA ILE A 243 -8.40 -7.67 -8.89
C ILE A 243 -7.20 -7.76 -7.93
N TYR A 244 -6.67 -6.59 -7.59
CA TYR A 244 -5.52 -6.42 -6.69
C TYR A 244 -5.85 -5.50 -5.52
N LYS A 245 -4.98 -5.50 -4.50
CA LYS A 245 -5.07 -4.58 -3.37
C LYS A 245 -5.15 -3.12 -3.87
N GLY A 246 -6.15 -2.39 -3.39
CA GLY A 246 -6.46 -1.01 -3.81
C GLY A 246 -7.68 -0.89 -4.73
N ASN A 247 -8.21 -2.00 -5.26
CA ASN A 247 -9.50 -2.01 -5.98
C ASN A 247 -10.72 -2.01 -5.06
N SER A 248 -10.56 -2.19 -3.75
CA SER A 248 -11.67 -2.01 -2.80
C SER A 248 -12.26 -0.60 -2.95
N GLY A 249 -13.57 -0.55 -3.20
CA GLY A 249 -14.35 0.65 -3.47
C GLY A 249 -14.35 1.09 -4.93
N SER A 250 -13.75 0.32 -5.84
CA SER A 250 -13.80 0.58 -7.28
C SER A 250 -15.21 0.36 -7.84
N PRO A 251 -15.71 1.26 -8.71
CA PRO A 251 -16.94 1.01 -9.44
C PRO A 251 -16.73 -0.10 -10.49
N VAL A 252 -17.75 -0.94 -10.62
CA VAL A 252 -17.95 -1.86 -11.73
C VAL A 252 -18.95 -1.19 -12.68
N LEU A 253 -18.50 -0.91 -13.90
CA LEU A 253 -19.26 -0.20 -14.93
C LEU A 253 -19.78 -1.18 -15.97
N ASP A 254 -21.03 -1.00 -16.38
CA ASP A 254 -21.59 -1.67 -17.56
C ASP A 254 -21.06 -1.08 -18.88
N ALA A 255 -21.64 -1.51 -20.01
CA ALA A 255 -21.24 -1.06 -21.34
C ALA A 255 -21.61 0.41 -21.61
N GLU A 256 -22.64 0.91 -20.93
CA GLU A 256 -23.14 2.28 -20.96
C GLU A 256 -22.37 3.21 -20.01
N GLY A 257 -21.54 2.63 -19.13
CA GLY A 257 -20.72 3.32 -18.15
C GLY A 257 -21.45 3.71 -16.88
N LYS A 258 -22.58 3.08 -16.59
CA LYS A 258 -23.26 3.22 -15.31
C LYS A 258 -22.68 2.22 -14.32
N VAL A 259 -22.68 2.60 -13.05
CA VAL A 259 -22.18 1.76 -11.95
C VAL A 259 -23.25 0.73 -11.60
N ILE A 260 -22.90 -0.54 -11.74
CA ILE A 260 -23.77 -1.68 -11.39
C ILE A 260 -23.35 -2.37 -10.09
N ALA A 261 -22.09 -2.22 -9.65
CA ALA A 261 -21.59 -2.80 -8.41
C ALA A 261 -20.32 -2.08 -7.89
N VAL A 262 -19.92 -2.40 -6.65
CA VAL A 262 -18.71 -1.89 -5.97
C VAL A 262 -17.80 -3.04 -5.58
N VAL A 263 -16.58 -3.09 -6.12
CA VAL A 263 -15.59 -4.14 -5.80
C VAL A 263 -15.19 -4.06 -4.33
N PHE A 264 -15.14 -5.19 -3.62
CA PHE A 264 -14.75 -5.21 -2.20
C PHE A 264 -13.75 -6.31 -1.82
N ALA A 265 -13.75 -7.45 -2.52
CA ALA A 265 -12.91 -8.58 -2.15
C ALA A 265 -12.52 -9.44 -3.36
N THR A 266 -11.70 -10.46 -3.09
CA THR A 266 -11.41 -11.55 -4.03
C THR A 266 -11.46 -12.88 -3.32
N ILE A 267 -11.90 -13.92 -4.02
CA ILE A 267 -11.86 -15.29 -3.54
C ILE A 267 -11.15 -16.19 -4.55
N GLU A 268 -10.71 -17.35 -4.08
CA GLU A 268 -10.28 -18.44 -4.95
C GLU A 268 -11.47 -19.37 -5.18
N LEU A 269 -11.81 -19.61 -6.44
CA LEU A 269 -12.82 -20.59 -6.84
C LEU A 269 -12.11 -21.78 -7.49
N GLU A 270 -12.48 -22.98 -7.05
CA GLU A 270 -12.07 -24.22 -7.71
C GLU A 270 -13.14 -24.62 -8.74
N GLN A 271 -12.77 -24.62 -10.02
CA GLN A 271 -13.59 -25.15 -11.10
C GLN A 271 -12.75 -26.09 -11.97
N ASN A 272 -13.28 -27.27 -12.28
CA ASN A 272 -12.61 -28.25 -13.16
C ASN A 272 -11.15 -28.57 -12.76
N ASN A 273 -10.87 -28.72 -11.47
CA ASN A 273 -9.52 -28.93 -10.92
C ASN A 273 -8.54 -27.77 -11.20
N GLN A 274 -9.05 -26.57 -11.48
CA GLN A 274 -8.27 -25.34 -11.60
C GLN A 274 -8.76 -24.32 -10.58
N THR A 275 -7.81 -23.73 -9.86
CA THR A 275 -8.08 -22.62 -8.94
C THR A 275 -7.95 -21.31 -9.70
N SER A 276 -9.02 -20.52 -9.76
CA SER A 276 -9.00 -19.18 -10.33
C SER A 276 -9.36 -18.13 -9.28
N LYS A 277 -8.68 -16.98 -9.36
CA LYS A 277 -8.98 -15.84 -8.49
C LYS A 277 -10.11 -15.03 -9.11
N VAL A 278 -11.18 -14.82 -8.34
CA VAL A 278 -12.40 -14.11 -8.80
C VAL A 278 -12.61 -12.87 -7.95
N GLY A 279 -13.01 -11.78 -8.60
CA GLY A 279 -13.40 -10.54 -7.94
C GLY A 279 -14.82 -10.63 -7.39
N LEU A 280 -15.04 -10.04 -6.21
CA LEU A 280 -16.36 -9.91 -5.60
C LEU A 280 -16.76 -8.44 -5.53
N ALA A 281 -18.01 -8.16 -5.86
CA ALA A 281 -18.59 -6.83 -5.86
C ALA A 281 -19.98 -6.80 -5.23
N VAL A 282 -20.29 -5.71 -4.53
CA VAL A 282 -21.60 -5.43 -3.92
C VAL A 282 -22.48 -4.78 -4.99
N PRO A 283 -23.59 -5.40 -5.41
CA PRO A 283 -24.52 -4.80 -6.36
C PRO A 283 -25.05 -3.44 -5.89
N ILE A 284 -25.17 -2.47 -6.80
CA ILE A 284 -25.62 -1.11 -6.46
C ILE A 284 -27.06 -1.09 -5.92
N GLU A 285 -27.88 -2.05 -6.34
CA GLU A 285 -29.24 -2.28 -5.86
C GLU A 285 -29.33 -2.47 -4.34
N TYR A 286 -28.27 -2.97 -3.69
CA TYR A 286 -28.24 -3.17 -2.24
C TYR A 286 -28.03 -1.86 -1.47
N LEU A 287 -27.59 -0.78 -2.14
CA LEU A 287 -27.32 0.50 -1.52
C LEU A 287 -28.57 1.40 -1.47
N LYS A 288 -29.74 0.92 -1.89
CA LYS A 288 -30.97 1.73 -1.98
C LYS A 288 -31.30 2.51 -0.69
N ASP A 289 -31.25 1.84 0.46
CA ASP A 289 -31.53 2.46 1.76
C ASP A 289 -30.41 3.43 2.18
N ASP A 290 -29.18 3.19 1.74
CA ASP A 290 -28.03 4.05 2.01
C ASP A 290 -28.06 5.33 1.16
N LEU A 291 -28.45 5.22 -0.11
CA LEU A 291 -28.67 6.34 -1.04
C LEU A 291 -29.85 7.21 -0.58
N ALA A 292 -30.93 6.60 -0.10
CA ALA A 292 -32.07 7.33 0.43
C ALA A 292 -31.70 8.25 1.62
N LYS A 293 -30.72 7.86 2.46
CA LYS A 293 -30.24 8.69 3.60
C LYS A 293 -29.56 9.99 3.14
N ILE A 294 -29.01 10.02 1.93
CA ILE A 294 -28.36 11.19 1.35
C ILE A 294 -29.24 11.94 0.35
N GLY A 295 -30.50 11.53 0.20
CA GLY A 295 -31.47 12.14 -0.71
C GLY A 295 -31.20 11.83 -2.19
N HIS A 296 -30.55 10.71 -2.47
CA HIS A 296 -30.32 10.18 -3.81
C HIS A 296 -31.32 9.06 -4.12
#